data_AF-A0A9D3Y2H4-F1
#
_entry.id   AF-A0A9D3Y2H4-F1
#
_cell.length_a   1.000
_cell.length_b   1.000
_cell.length_c   1.000
_cell.angle_alpha   90.00
_cell.angle_beta   90.00
_cell.angle_gamma   90.00
#
_symmetry.space_group_name_H-M   'P 1'
#
loop_
_entity.id
_entity.type
_entity.pdbx_description
1 polymer ?
#
loop_
_entity_poly.entity_id
_entity_poly.type
_entity_poly.pdbx_seq_one_letter_code
_entity_poly.pdbx_strand_id
1 'polypeptide(L)' 'MKTEEPGVVTMRTRVGCPEVKITVTMDGVHIPYQQPQIVEAKGLSRNRQEYLYKVVRPYLSDANKDATCPCPETSL' A
#
# COMPACT_ATOMS: atom_id res chain seq x y z
N MET A 1 -8.26 -10.72 39.95
CA MET A 1 -6.85 -10.33 39.73
C MET A 1 -6.48 -10.76 38.33
N LYS A 2 -6.07 -9.83 37.45
CA LYS A 2 -5.54 -10.22 36.14
C LYS A 2 -4.14 -10.77 36.39
N THR A 3 -3.97 -12.06 36.20
CA THR A 3 -2.64 -12.70 36.18
C THR A 3 -1.96 -12.20 34.91
N GLU A 4 -1.02 -11.28 35.03
CA GLU A 4 -0.21 -10.84 33.91
C GLU A 4 0.79 -11.97 33.58
N GLU A 5 0.50 -12.72 32.51
CA GLU A 5 1.41 -13.73 31.95
C GLU A 5 2.54 -12.99 31.21
N PRO A 6 3.80 -13.05 31.67
CA PRO A 6 4.90 -12.36 31.01
C PRO A 6 5.04 -12.85 29.56
N GLY A 7 5.13 -11.90 28.62
CA GLY A 7 5.23 -12.22 27.20
C GLY A 7 3.89 -12.56 26.53
N VAL A 8 2.74 -12.36 27.18
CA VAL A 8 1.42 -12.50 26.55
C VAL A 8 0.65 -11.19 26.64
N VAL A 9 0.29 -10.61 25.49
CA VAL A 9 -0.53 -9.41 25.39
C VAL A 9 -1.95 -9.79 25.01
N THR A 10 -2.94 -9.20 25.67
CA THR A 10 -4.36 -9.41 25.35
C THR A 10 -4.92 -8.17 24.65
N MET A 11 -5.52 -8.33 23.47
CA MET A 11 -6.05 -7.22 22.67
C MET A 11 -7.43 -7.56 22.09
N ARG A 12 -8.28 -6.54 21.85
CA ARG A 12 -9.49 -6.68 21.03
C ARG A 12 -9.22 -6.10 19.64
N THR A 13 -9.47 -6.87 18.60
CA THR A 13 -9.21 -6.46 17.20
C THR A 13 -10.24 -5.44 16.70
N ARG A 14 -11.46 -5.44 17.26
CA ARG A 14 -12.55 -4.49 16.98
C ARG A 14 -13.40 -4.28 18.23
N VAL A 15 -14.16 -3.19 18.24
CA VAL A 15 -15.15 -2.91 19.29
C VAL A 15 -16.20 -4.03 19.30
N GLY A 16 -16.41 -4.67 20.45
CA GLY A 16 -17.39 -5.74 20.64
C GLY A 16 -16.90 -7.17 20.35
N CYS A 17 -15.68 -7.35 19.83
CA CYS A 17 -15.12 -8.69 19.60
C CYS A 17 -14.46 -9.28 20.86
N PRO A 18 -14.36 -10.62 20.95
CA PRO A 18 -13.61 -11.29 22.00
C PRO A 18 -12.15 -10.85 22.06
N GLU A 19 -11.58 -10.91 23.26
CA GLU A 19 -10.16 -10.66 23.48
C GLU A 19 -9.32 -11.80 22.88
N VAL A 20 -8.27 -11.45 22.15
CA VAL A 20 -7.27 -12.37 21.62
C VAL A 20 -5.99 -12.25 22.44
N LYS A 21 -5.37 -13.40 22.75
CA LYS A 21 -4.04 -13.48 23.37
C LYS A 21 -2.98 -13.57 22.28
N ILE A 22 -1.95 -12.75 22.38
CA ILE A 22 -0.80 -12.71 21.47
C ILE A 22 0.45 -12.98 22.30
N THR A 23 1.17 -14.04 21.99
CA THR A 23 2.47 -14.33 22.61
C THR A 23 3.55 -13.48 21.93
N VAL A 24 4.20 -12.62 22.71
CA VAL A 24 5.36 -11.82 22.30
C VAL A 24 6.59 -12.72 22.32
N THR A 25 7.08 -13.08 21.14
CA THR A 25 8.34 -13.82 20.98
C THR A 25 9.50 -12.83 20.88
N MET A 26 10.62 -13.10 21.58
CA MET A 26 11.86 -12.36 21.35
C MET A 26 12.41 -12.62 19.94
N ASP A 27 13.09 -11.62 19.37
CA ASP A 27 13.73 -11.68 18.06
C ASP A 27 14.65 -12.91 17.96
N GLY A 28 14.28 -13.85 17.09
CA GLY A 28 14.98 -15.13 16.92
C GLY A 28 14.06 -16.29 16.56
N VAL A 29 12.77 -16.19 16.90
CA VAL A 29 11.74 -17.10 16.34
C VAL A 29 11.52 -16.68 14.88
N HIS A 30 11.57 -17.63 13.95
CA HIS A 30 11.22 -17.43 12.55
C HIS A 30 9.84 -16.76 12.46
N ILE A 31 9.82 -15.43 12.39
CA ILE A 31 8.65 -14.69 11.91
C ILE A 31 8.49 -15.20 10.48
N PRO A 32 7.39 -15.89 10.13
CA PRO A 32 7.18 -16.28 8.75
C PRO A 32 7.25 -14.99 7.93
N TYR A 33 8.31 -14.88 7.12
CA TYR A 33 8.59 -13.72 6.29
C TYR A 33 7.62 -13.74 5.10
N GLN A 34 6.32 -13.74 5.39
CA GLN A 34 5.35 -13.27 4.42
C GLN A 34 5.49 -11.76 4.42
N GLN A 35 6.44 -11.28 3.62
CA GLN A 35 6.40 -9.90 3.17
C GLN A 35 4.98 -9.63 2.69
N PRO A 36 4.33 -8.55 3.15
CA PRO A 36 3.07 -8.15 2.56
C PRO A 36 3.29 -8.02 1.05
N GLN A 37 2.33 -8.49 0.25
CA GLN A 37 2.40 -8.29 -1.19
C GLN A 37 2.53 -6.79 -1.46
N ILE A 38 3.55 -6.42 -2.23
CA ILE A 38 3.73 -5.05 -2.69
C ILE A 38 2.46 -4.68 -3.46
N VAL A 39 1.77 -3.65 -2.99
CA VAL A 39 0.63 -3.08 -3.71
C VAL A 39 1.20 -2.31 -4.89
N GLU A 40 1.29 -2.96 -6.04
CA GLU A 40 1.60 -2.28 -7.29
C GLU A 40 0.44 -1.32 -7.63
N ALA A 41 0.74 -0.03 -7.71
CA ALA A 41 -0.23 0.91 -8.24
C ALA A 41 -0.56 0.48 -9.68
N LYS A 42 -1.84 0.31 -10.00
CA LYS A 42 -2.33 -0.16 -11.31
C LYS A 42 -2.08 0.80 -12.49
N GLY A 43 -1.10 1.70 -12.37
CA GLY A 43 -0.86 2.81 -13.27
C GLY A 43 -2.09 3.72 -13.38
N LEU A 44 -2.03 4.63 -14.34
CA LEU A 44 -3.19 5.43 -14.74
C LEU A 44 -4.01 4.64 -15.76
N SER A 45 -5.34 4.75 -15.69
CA SER A 45 -6.22 4.21 -16.73
C SER A 45 -5.94 4.89 -18.08
N ARG A 46 -6.22 4.20 -19.19
CA ARG A 46 -6.04 4.74 -20.55
C ARG A 46 -6.75 6.09 -20.74
N ASN A 47 -8.00 6.19 -20.29
CA ASN A 47 -8.76 7.44 -20.34
C ASN A 47 -8.05 8.58 -19.58
N ARG A 48 -7.41 8.27 -18.45
CA ARG A 48 -6.69 9.26 -17.67
C ARG A 48 -5.38 9.67 -18.34
N GLN A 49 -4.65 8.73 -18.94
CA GLN A 49 -3.46 9.02 -19.75
C GLN A 49 -3.80 9.94 -20.94
N GLU A 50 -4.87 9.62 -21.67
CA GLU A 50 -5.34 10.44 -22.80
C GLU A 50 -5.77 11.84 -22.36
N TYR A 51 -6.47 11.96 -21.24
CA TYR A 51 -6.85 13.25 -20.68
C TYR A 51 -5.61 14.10 -20.34
N LEU A 52 -4.62 13.51 -19.67
CA LEU A 52 -3.37 14.22 -19.34
C LEU A 52 -2.65 14.69 -20.62
N TYR A 53 -2.56 13.82 -21.63
CA TYR A 53 -1.89 14.16 -22.88
C TYR A 53 -2.63 15.22 -23.71
N LYS A 54 -3.96 15.13 -23.84
CA LYS A 54 -4.75 16.03 -24.70
C LYS A 54 -5.09 17.35 -24.00
N VAL A 55 -5.44 17.31 -22.72
CA VAL A 55 -6.04 18.43 -22.00
C VAL A 55 -5.02 19.15 -21.11
N VAL A 56 -4.17 18.41 -20.40
CA VAL A 56 -3.26 19.02 -19.41
C VAL A 56 -1.92 19.42 -20.02
N ARG A 57 -1.38 18.60 -20.93
CA ARG A 57 -0.06 18.79 -21.56
C ARG A 57 0.20 20.18 -22.16
N PRO A 58 -0.76 20.90 -22.79
CA PRO A 58 -0.52 22.23 -23.34
C PRO A 58 -0.15 23.29 -22.29
N TYR A 59 -0.53 23.08 -21.03
CA TYR A 59 -0.29 24.01 -19.93
C TYR A 59 1.04 23.78 -19.20
N LEU A 60 1.82 22.79 -19.63
CA LEU A 60 3.12 22.47 -19.04
C LEU A 60 4.26 23.11 -19.83
N SER A 61 5.37 23.39 -19.15
CA SER A 61 6.63 23.72 -19.83
C SER A 61 7.16 22.51 -20.62
N ASP A 62 7.86 22.76 -21.72
CA ASP A 62 8.36 21.70 -22.60
C ASP A 62 9.24 20.67 -21.86
N ALA A 63 10.03 21.13 -20.87
CA ALA A 63 10.86 20.27 -20.04
C ALA A 63 10.06 19.24 -19.20
N ASN A 64 8.81 19.54 -18.86
CA ASN A 64 8.00 18.72 -17.95
C ASN A 64 6.92 17.91 -18.67
N LYS A 65 6.69 18.21 -19.95
CA LYS A 65 5.63 17.63 -20.76
C LYS A 65 5.74 16.09 -20.80
N ASP A 66 6.90 15.55 -21.17
CA ASP A 66 7.08 14.10 -21.35
C ASP A 66 7.22 13.34 -20.03
N ALA A 67 7.76 13.98 -19.00
CA ALA A 67 7.88 13.39 -17.67
C ALA A 67 6.52 13.20 -16.97
N THR A 68 5.53 14.07 -17.24
CA THR A 68 4.26 14.09 -16.50
C THR A 68 3.05 13.71 -17.35
N CYS A 69 3.06 14.02 -18.64
CA CYS A 69 1.98 13.75 -19.59
C CYS A 69 2.56 13.09 -20.86
N PRO A 70 3.16 11.89 -20.74
CA PRO A 70 3.72 11.17 -21.88
C PRO A 70 2.64 10.83 -22.90
N CYS A 71 3.07 10.57 -24.14
CA CYS A 71 2.17 10.04 -25.16
C CYS A 71 1.56 8.71 -24.67
N PRO A 72 0.23 8.55 -24.66
CA PRO A 72 -0.36 7.27 -24.32
C PRO A 72 0.09 6.24 -25.35
N GLU A 73 0.88 5.25 -24.92
CA GLU A 73 1.36 4.19 -25.81
C GLU A 73 0.15 3.47 -26.44
N THR A 74 0.15 3.38 -27.77
CA THR A 74 -0.73 2.45 -28.47
C THR A 74 -0.22 1.06 -28.10
N SER A 75 -0.97 0.34 -27.28
CA SER A 75 -0.64 -1.03 -26.87
C SER A 75 -0.23 -1.87 -28.09
N LEU A 76 1.03 -2.31 -28.14
CA LEU A 76 1.51 -3.40 -28.99
C LEU A 76 1.10 -4.74 -28.39
#